data_AF-A0A935K067-F1
#
_entry.id   AF-A0A935K067-F1
#
_cell.length_a   1.000
_cell.length_b   1.000
_cell.length_c   1.000
_cell.angle_alpha   90.00
_cell.angle_beta   90.00
_cell.angle_gamma   90.00
#
_symmetry.space_group_name_H-M   'P 1'
#
loop_
_entity.id
_entity.type
_entity.pdbx_description
1 polymer ?
#
loop_
_entity_poly.entity_id
_entity_poly.type
_entity_poly.pdbx_seq_one_letter_code
_entity_poly.pdbx_strand_id
1 'polypeptide(L)' 'MPHRIPARASSLSQLKRLDEILNGTPVPTFVIDLEHRVTHWNRACEVVLHYPAQRMIGTCDQWKPFTRTRAR' A
#
# COMPACT_ATOMS: atom_id res chain seq x y z
N MET A 1 -3.49 12.18 -38.59
CA MET A 1 -2.41 11.57 -37.79
C MET A 1 -2.94 11.36 -36.38
N PRO A 2 -3.03 10.13 -35.84
CA PRO A 2 -3.46 9.95 -34.46
C PRO A 2 -2.28 10.14 -33.49
N HIS A 3 -2.48 10.98 -32.49
CA HIS A 3 -1.56 11.18 -31.37
C HIS A 3 -1.44 9.90 -30.54
N ARG A 4 -0.23 9.35 -30.44
CA ARG A 4 0.11 8.20 -29.59
C ARG A 4 0.15 8.67 -28.13
N ILE A 5 -0.95 8.51 -27.39
CA ILE A 5 -0.94 8.66 -25.93
C ILE A 5 -0.09 7.50 -25.37
N PRO A 6 1.00 7.77 -24.64
CA PRO A 6 1.83 6.69 -24.10
C PRO A 6 1.09 6.00 -22.95
N ALA A 7 0.73 4.73 -23.15
CA ALA A 7 0.00 3.87 -22.20
C ALA A 7 0.63 3.83 -20.78
N ARG A 8 1.92 4.16 -20.65
CA ARG A 8 2.67 4.18 -19.38
C ARG A 8 2.27 5.32 -18.43
N ALA A 9 1.80 6.46 -18.95
CA ALA A 9 1.41 7.61 -18.15
C ALA A 9 0.04 7.40 -17.46
N SER A 10 -0.85 6.62 -18.08
CA SER A 10 -2.17 6.31 -17.53
C SER A 10 -2.07 5.45 -16.26
N SER A 11 -1.19 4.43 -16.24
CA SER A 11 -1.05 3.55 -15.07
C SER A 11 -0.49 4.26 -13.82
N LEU A 12 0.47 5.18 -13.99
CA LEU A 12 1.05 5.93 -12.87
C LEU A 12 0.04 6.93 -12.25
N SER A 13 -0.80 7.53 -13.07
CA SER A 13 -1.84 8.46 -12.58
C SER A 13 -2.97 7.72 -11.84
N GLN A 14 -3.33 6.52 -12.28
CA GLN A 14 -4.27 5.66 -11.57
C GLN A 14 -3.73 5.19 -10.21
N LEU A 15 -2.45 4.80 -10.14
CA LEU A 15 -1.80 4.42 -8.87
C LEU A 15 -1.74 5.59 -7.88
N LYS A 16 -1.35 6.79 -8.34
CA LYS A 16 -1.38 8.00 -7.49
C LYS A 16 -2.77 8.30 -6.93
N ARG A 17 -3.80 8.17 -7.77
CA ARG A 17 -5.18 8.43 -7.34
C ARG A 17 -5.66 7.43 -6.28
N LEU A 18 -5.24 6.16 -6.39
CA LEU A 18 -5.50 5.17 -5.35
C LEU A 18 -4.82 5.52 -4.03
N ASP A 19 -3.55 5.92 -4.08
CA ASP A 19 -2.79 6.32 -2.89
C ASP A 19 -3.43 7.51 -2.18
N GLU A 20 -3.87 8.53 -2.92
CA GLU A 20 -4.60 9.68 -2.38
C GLU A 20 -5.92 9.26 -1.69
N ILE A 21 -6.71 8.38 -2.32
CA ILE A 21 -7.96 7.88 -1.75
C ILE A 21 -7.70 7.10 -0.46
N LEU A 22 -6.70 6.20 -0.48
CA LEU A 22 -6.35 5.37 0.67
C LEU A 22 -5.77 6.19 1.83
N ASN A 23 -5.03 7.25 1.55
CA ASN A 23 -4.49 8.15 2.57
C ASN A 23 -5.54 9.11 3.15
N GLY A 24 -6.67 9.31 2.46
CA GLY A 24 -7.80 10.10 2.95
C GLY A 24 -8.69 9.37 3.98
N THR A 25 -8.57 8.04 4.12
CA THR A 25 -9.36 7.27 5.10
C THR A 25 -8.62 7.12 6.44
N PRO A 26 -9.30 7.30 7.59
CA PRO A 26 -8.72 7.07 8.91
C PRO A 26 -8.62 5.57 9.29
N VAL A 27 -9.10 4.67 8.42
CA VAL A 27 -9.09 3.22 8.68
C VAL A 27 -7.81 2.59 8.12
N PRO A 28 -7.07 1.79 8.92
CA PRO A 28 -5.92 1.03 8.42
C PRO A 28 -6.32 0.14 7.24
N THR A 29 -5.78 0.46 6.07
CA THR A 29 -6.11 -0.22 4.81
C THR A 29 -4.82 -0.46 4.02
N PHE A 30 -4.61 -1.70 3.60
CA PHE A 30 -3.50 -2.08 2.73
C PHE A 30 -3.99 -2.95 1.58
N VAL A 31 -3.24 -2.96 0.49
CA VAL A 31 -3.55 -3.74 -0.73
C VAL A 31 -2.44 -4.76 -0.95
N ILE A 32 -2.81 -5.97 -1.38
CA ILE A 32 -1.88 -7.02 -1.77
C ILE A 32 -2.02 -7.38 -3.25
N ASP A 33 -0.93 -7.77 -3.89
CA ASP A 33 -0.96 -8.35 -5.24
C ASP A 33 -1.19 -9.86 -5.23
N LEU A 34 -1.12 -10.47 -6.42
CA LEU A 34 -1.30 -11.92 -6.62
C LEU A 34 -0.18 -12.77 -6.03
N GLU A 35 0.98 -12.18 -5.73
CA GLU A 35 2.08 -12.83 -5.02
C GLU A 35 1.98 -12.64 -3.50
N HIS A 36 0.85 -12.09 -3.01
CA HIS A 36 0.60 -11.71 -1.63
C HIS A 36 1.58 -10.66 -1.09
N ARG A 37 2.18 -9.84 -1.97
CA ARG A 37 3.04 -8.73 -1.56
C ARG A 37 2.21 -7.49 -1.32
N VAL A 38 2.52 -6.76 -0.26
CA VAL A 38 1.90 -5.46 0.01
C VAL A 38 2.28 -4.47 -1.09
N THR A 39 1.30 -3.90 -1.77
CA THR A 39 1.52 -2.88 -2.81
C THR A 39 1.20 -1.47 -2.32
N HIS A 40 0.30 -1.34 -1.34
CA HIS A 40 -0.09 -0.07 -0.75
C HIS A 40 -0.25 -0.24 0.76
N TRP A 41 0.19 0.76 1.51
CA TRP A 41 0.11 0.81 2.95
C TRP A 41 -0.23 2.24 3.36
N ASN A 42 -1.48 2.50 3.77
CA ASN A 42 -1.92 3.87 3.98
C ASN A 42 -1.37 4.47 5.30
N ARG A 43 -1.49 5.78 5.43
CA ARG A 43 -1.06 6.52 6.63
C ARG A 43 -1.69 5.97 7.92
N ALA A 44 -2.95 5.56 7.89
CA ALA A 44 -3.61 4.99 9.06
C ALA A 44 -2.96 3.66 9.51
N CYS A 45 -2.48 2.83 8.57
CA CYS A 45 -1.68 1.66 8.91
C CYS A 45 -0.38 2.03 9.63
N GLU A 46 0.36 3.05 9.17
CA GLU A 46 1.59 3.47 9.87
C GLU A 46 1.31 3.90 11.32
N VAL A 47 0.22 4.64 11.52
CA VAL A 47 -0.16 5.19 12.83
C VAL A 47 -0.69 4.11 13.76
N VAL A 48 -1.62 3.27 13.29
CA VAL A 48 -2.35 2.31 14.14
C VAL A 48 -1.58 1.00 14.31
N LEU A 49 -0.92 0.53 13.26
CA LEU A 49 -0.20 -0.74 13.27
C LEU A 49 1.26 -0.55 13.69
N HIS A 50 1.77 0.68 13.69
CA HIS A 50 3.16 1.04 14.05
C HIS A 50 4.24 0.46 13.12
N TYR A 51 3.88 0.13 11.88
CA TYR A 51 4.83 -0.27 10.83
C TYR A 51 4.85 0.77 9.71
N PRO A 52 6.01 1.36 9.37
CA PRO A 52 6.12 2.30 8.27
C PRO A 52 5.97 1.60 6.92
N ALA A 53 5.37 2.28 5.95
CA ALA A 53 5.11 1.75 4.61
C ALA A 53 6.38 1.22 3.93
N GLN A 54 7.52 1.90 4.12
CA GLN A 54 8.82 1.52 3.56
C GLN A 54 9.31 0.15 4.05
N ARG A 55 8.82 -0.33 5.21
CA ARG A 55 9.13 -1.67 5.72
C ARG A 55 8.13 -2.74 5.27
N MET A 56 6.94 -2.35 4.83
CA MET A 56 5.86 -3.28 4.52
C MET A 56 5.70 -3.49 3.01
N ILE A 57 5.78 -2.43 2.21
CA ILE A 57 5.60 -2.50 0.75
C ILE A 57 6.65 -3.44 0.13
N GLY A 58 6.20 -4.35 -0.72
CA GLY A 58 7.00 -5.38 -1.39
C GLY A 58 7.19 -6.68 -0.60
N THR A 59 6.77 -6.71 0.67
CA THR A 59 6.88 -7.88 1.56
C THR A 59 5.57 -8.67 1.64
N CYS A 60 5.64 -9.89 2.15
CA CYS A 60 4.47 -10.70 2.55
C CYS A 60 4.26 -10.69 4.08
N ASP A 61 4.69 -9.61 4.74
CA ASP A 61 4.75 -9.48 6.20
C ASP A 61 3.54 -8.77 6.82
N GLN A 62 2.44 -8.59 6.07
CA GLN A 62 1.22 -7.90 6.52
C GLN A 62 0.61 -8.49 7.80
N TRP A 63 0.98 -9.72 8.16
CA TRP A 63 0.54 -10.40 9.38
C TRP A 63 1.26 -9.93 10.66
N LYS A 64 2.49 -9.40 10.56
CA LYS A 64 3.34 -9.03 11.70
C LYS A 64 2.69 -8.06 12.70
N PRO A 65 1.92 -7.04 12.28
CA PRO A 65 1.27 -6.14 13.23
C PRO A 65 0.23 -6.80 14.12
N PHE A 66 -0.35 -7.92 13.68
CA PHE A 66 -1.40 -8.63 14.41
C PHE A 66 -0.84 -9.67 15.39
N THR A 67 0.43 -10.03 15.25
CA THR A 67 1.09 -10.95 16.17
C THR A 67 1.76 -10.21 17.31
N ARG A 68 1.29 -10.45 18.53
CA ARG A 68 1.99 -10.02 19.74
C ARG A 68 3.25 -10.88 19.88
N THR A 69 4.43 -10.30 19.67
CA THR A 69 5.67 -10.90 20.16
C THR A 69 5.57 -10.94 21.68
N ARG A 70 5.17 -12.08 22.24
CA ARG A 70 5.42 -12.35 23.65
C ARG A 70 6.94 -12.49 23.76
N ALA A 71 7.62 -11.43 24.18
CA ALA A 71 8.89 -11.59 24.84
C ALA A 71 8.63 -12.49 26.05
N ARG A 72 9.19 -13.70 26.02
CA ARG A 72 9.35 -14.49 27.24
C ARG A 72 10.38 -13.82 28.14
#